data_AF-A0A2V9KNR7-F1
#
_entry.id   AF-A0A2V9KNR7-F1
#
_cell.length_a   1.000
_cell.length_b   1.000
_cell.length_c   1.000
_cell.angle_alpha   90.00
_cell.angle_beta   90.00
_cell.angle_gamma   90.00
#
_symmetry.space_group_name_H-M   'P 1'
#
loop_
_entity.id
_entity.type
_entity.pdbx_description
1 polymer ?
#
loop_
_entity_poly.entity_id
_entity_poly.type
_entity_poly.pdbx_seq_one_letter_code
_entity_poly.pdbx_strand_id
1 'polypeptide(L)'
;YTSPSRPMVCMGTGCDVVRASPFAHFLGLPTPVYGLMMYGLLALLLIGGALLPEREGFFRLNAAVVSGGGFLISLYLSGVEGFVIHAWCAWCVASAITVTVFFALAALDAYRPASRPADAGAMVSPAWRGHAAVWVAAVALGAPSFYWLMRHGTPPPAQPGSLQAMAEQLIRPDSHSTGNPNAPVTIVEFGDFECPYCGDAEKSLEAVQAKYGDRIRFVFRHYPVWALHPYAEKAAEASECAADQGKFWEGAKKLYDQQADLSDPALLRYAQEMGLDMSKFKSCLASGEMAKRVRRDYDDGMAVGVRRTPTFFIGGKMAEGALDVSQFSQLIDQALAQRGVKPPETSAGQLAQGLGTSSAGEGSLIRPSLLANPGAQTASGFQTAVACSADEASKPEATLIHTPEAKALFASASTQPAQARPLFLDVRPAAEFAVEHIAGARNLPLDKMERQWNTLPKNRLLVLYESGRKPGDICAAGRAAGRILLAHSFSRDQVKVFQEGLAAWEKAGLPVEGHRQASLR
;
A
#
# COMPACT_ATOMS: atom_id res chain seq x y z
N TYR A 1 -20.95 -14.05 26.80
CA TYR A 1 -21.93 -13.03 26.37
C TYR A 1 -21.45 -12.43 25.06
N THR A 2 -22.19 -12.70 23.99
CA THR A 2 -21.80 -12.44 22.59
C THR A 2 -22.24 -11.05 22.15
N SER A 3 -21.27 -10.23 21.72
CA SER A 3 -21.50 -8.93 21.07
C SER A 3 -22.29 -9.10 19.75
N PRO A 4 -23.21 -8.19 19.40
CA PRO A 4 -23.99 -8.24 18.16
C PRO A 4 -23.15 -8.18 16.86
N SER A 5 -21.84 -7.98 16.94
CA SER A 5 -20.93 -7.75 15.80
C SER A 5 -20.10 -8.95 15.33
N ARG A 6 -20.26 -10.15 15.92
CA ARG A 6 -19.53 -11.36 15.46
C ARG A 6 -20.42 -12.62 15.48
N PRO A 7 -21.13 -12.97 14.40
CA PRO A 7 -21.62 -14.33 14.25
C PRO A 7 -20.44 -15.27 13.96
N MET A 8 -20.44 -16.45 14.59
CA MET A 8 -19.42 -17.51 14.41
C MET A 8 -19.39 -18.09 12.98
N VAL A 9 -20.36 -17.74 12.13
CA VAL A 9 -20.49 -18.26 10.77
C VAL A 9 -21.04 -17.16 9.84
N CYS A 10 -20.23 -16.70 8.90
CA CYS A 10 -20.69 -16.04 7.68
C CYS A 10 -20.04 -16.73 6.48
N MET A 11 -20.82 -17.49 5.70
CA MET A 11 -20.37 -17.99 4.40
C MET A 11 -20.38 -16.85 3.39
N GLY A 12 -19.22 -16.17 3.26
CA GLY A 12 -18.88 -15.35 2.10
C GLY A 12 -18.53 -13.87 2.35
N THR A 13 -17.61 -13.57 3.27
CA THR A 13 -17.10 -12.22 3.61
C THR A 13 -15.97 -12.40 4.65
N GLY A 14 -14.70 -12.36 4.24
CA GLY A 14 -13.56 -12.65 5.14
C GLY A 14 -12.23 -12.98 4.46
N CYS A 15 -12.21 -13.16 3.13
CA CYS A 15 -10.97 -13.41 2.38
C CYS A 15 -9.99 -12.22 2.38
N ASP A 16 -10.49 -11.01 2.56
CA ASP A 16 -9.71 -9.79 2.76
C ASP A 16 -8.89 -9.85 4.06
N VAL A 17 -9.52 -10.27 5.16
CA VAL A 17 -8.86 -10.44 6.47
C VAL A 17 -7.78 -11.53 6.39
N VAL A 18 -8.09 -12.66 5.74
CA VAL A 18 -7.12 -13.74 5.54
C VAL A 18 -5.94 -13.28 4.67
N ARG A 19 -6.19 -12.49 3.62
CA ARG A 19 -5.14 -11.95 2.74
C ARG A 19 -4.27 -10.88 3.39
N ALA A 20 -4.79 -10.15 4.37
CA ALA A 20 -4.03 -9.19 5.17
C ALA A 20 -3.22 -9.86 6.29
N SER A 21 -3.50 -11.13 6.59
CA SER A 21 -2.83 -11.84 7.67
C SER A 21 -1.39 -12.24 7.32
N PRO A 22 -0.51 -12.44 8.34
CA PRO A 22 0.84 -12.99 8.13
C PRO A 22 0.85 -14.34 7.40
N PHE A 23 -0.24 -15.09 7.49
CA PHE A 23 -0.40 -16.41 6.86
C PHE A 23 -0.75 -16.34 5.35
N ALA A 24 -0.93 -15.13 4.80
CA ALA A 24 -1.15 -14.94 3.37
C ALA A 24 0.12 -15.20 2.53
N HIS A 25 1.29 -15.20 3.16
CA HIS A 25 2.57 -15.47 2.52
C HIS A 25 3.33 -16.55 3.30
N PHE A 26 3.97 -17.46 2.58
CA PHE A 26 4.87 -18.47 3.12
C PHE A 26 6.16 -18.45 2.30
N LEU A 27 7.32 -18.37 2.95
CA LEU A 27 8.64 -18.26 2.30
C LEU A 27 8.72 -17.19 1.18
N GLY A 28 8.05 -16.05 1.38
CA GLY A 28 8.03 -14.95 0.42
C GLY A 28 7.09 -15.13 -0.77
N LEU A 29 6.36 -16.24 -0.87
CA LEU A 29 5.37 -16.49 -1.91
C LEU A 29 3.94 -16.45 -1.33
N PRO A 30 2.95 -15.95 -2.07
CA PRO A 30 1.56 -16.01 -1.64
C PRO A 30 1.09 -17.46 -1.44
N THR A 31 0.40 -17.74 -0.33
CA THR A 31 -0.16 -19.06 -0.01
C THR A 31 -0.95 -19.72 -1.15
N PRO A 32 -1.74 -18.98 -1.97
CA PRO A 32 -2.42 -19.55 -3.14
C PRO A 32 -1.49 -20.18 -4.19
N VAL A 33 -0.24 -19.73 -4.30
CA VAL A 33 0.76 -20.30 -5.24
C VAL A 33 1.04 -21.75 -4.89
N TYR A 34 1.20 -22.07 -3.60
CA TYR A 34 1.43 -23.43 -3.14
C TYR A 34 0.23 -24.34 -3.41
N GLY A 35 -0.99 -23.81 -3.24
CA GLY A 35 -2.21 -24.52 -3.61
C GLY A 35 -2.24 -24.87 -5.10
N LEU A 36 -1.92 -23.91 -5.98
CA LEU A 36 -1.84 -24.13 -7.43
C LEU A 36 -0.77 -25.17 -7.79
N MET A 37 0.41 -25.12 -7.17
CA MET A 37 1.46 -26.12 -7.38
C MET A 37 1.01 -27.52 -6.96
N MET A 38 0.35 -27.64 -5.81
CA MET A 38 -0.17 -28.91 -5.31
C MET A 38 -1.24 -29.49 -6.24
N TYR A 39 -2.22 -28.69 -6.66
CA TYR A 39 -3.28 -29.14 -7.56
C TYR A 39 -2.73 -29.47 -8.96
N GLY A 40 -1.73 -28.71 -9.44
CA GLY A 40 -1.02 -29.01 -10.68
C GLY A 40 -0.30 -30.36 -10.62
N LEU A 41 0.43 -30.63 -9.53
CA LEU A 41 1.09 -31.91 -9.31
C LEU A 41 0.08 -33.06 -9.23
N LEU A 42 -1.02 -32.89 -8.50
CA LEU A 42 -2.07 -33.90 -8.40
C LEU A 42 -2.69 -34.20 -9.77
N ALA A 43 -2.95 -33.18 -10.59
CA ALA A 43 -3.44 -33.37 -11.95
C ALA A 43 -2.44 -34.14 -12.82
N LEU A 44 -1.14 -33.81 -12.76
CA LEU A 44 -0.10 -34.53 -13.50
C LEU A 44 0.00 -36.01 -13.09
N LEU A 45 -0.13 -36.31 -11.79
CA LEU A 45 -0.09 -37.69 -11.29
C LEU A 45 -1.30 -38.50 -11.77
N LEU A 46 -2.49 -37.90 -11.76
CA LEU A 46 -3.71 -38.55 -12.26
C LEU A 46 -3.65 -38.78 -13.77
N ILE A 47 -3.16 -37.80 -14.54
CA ILE A 47 -2.96 -37.93 -16.00
C ILE A 47 -1.89 -38.98 -16.29
N GLY A 48 -0.78 -38.98 -15.55
CA GLY A 48 0.28 -39.96 -15.68
C GLY A 48 -0.20 -41.39 -15.43
N GLY A 49 -1.03 -41.59 -14.41
CA GLY A 49 -1.67 -42.88 -14.14
C GLY A 49 -2.57 -43.36 -15.28
N ALA A 50 -3.26 -42.45 -15.95
CA ALA A 50 -4.08 -42.77 -17.13
C ALA A 50 -3.25 -43.08 -18.39
N LEU A 51 -2.11 -42.40 -18.57
CA LEU A 51 -1.24 -42.57 -19.74
C LEU A 51 -0.28 -43.76 -19.63
N LEU A 52 0.09 -44.15 -18.40
CA LEU A 52 1.08 -45.18 -18.11
C LEU A 52 0.50 -46.24 -17.15
N PRO A 53 -0.45 -47.08 -17.61
CA PRO A 53 -1.11 -48.08 -16.76
C PRO A 53 -0.13 -49.10 -16.16
N GLU A 54 0.99 -49.38 -16.84
CA GLU A 54 2.08 -50.24 -16.32
C GLU A 54 2.69 -49.73 -14.99
N ARG A 55 2.49 -48.45 -14.67
CA ARG A 55 2.97 -47.80 -13.44
C ARG A 55 1.83 -47.27 -12.57
N GLU A 56 0.61 -47.78 -12.73
CA GLU A 56 -0.59 -47.29 -12.04
C GLU A 56 -0.40 -47.20 -10.52
N GLY A 57 0.19 -48.23 -9.89
CA GLY A 57 0.45 -48.24 -8.44
C GLY A 57 1.36 -47.10 -7.96
N PHE A 58 2.36 -46.72 -8.77
CA PHE A 58 3.22 -45.56 -8.46
C PHE A 58 2.42 -44.26 -8.47
N PHE A 59 1.61 -44.03 -9.51
CA PHE A 59 0.81 -42.81 -9.62
C PHE A 59 -0.27 -42.72 -8.54
N ARG A 60 -0.93 -43.83 -8.21
CA ARG A 60 -1.94 -43.91 -7.15
C ARG A 60 -1.35 -43.60 -5.78
N LEU A 61 -0.22 -44.24 -5.44
CA LEU A 61 0.47 -43.97 -4.16
C LEU A 61 0.90 -42.51 -4.04
N ASN A 62 1.50 -41.94 -5.08
CA ASN A 62 1.95 -40.56 -5.05
C ASN A 62 0.78 -39.56 -5.01
N ALA A 63 -0.32 -39.83 -5.72
CA ALA A 63 -1.53 -39.00 -5.63
C ALA A 63 -2.15 -39.05 -4.23
N ALA A 64 -2.14 -40.21 -3.57
CA ALA A 64 -2.56 -40.36 -2.18
C ALA A 64 -1.66 -39.58 -1.20
N VAL A 65 -0.33 -39.63 -1.39
CA VAL A 65 0.62 -38.86 -0.57
C VAL A 65 0.42 -37.36 -0.74
N VAL A 66 0.31 -36.88 -1.99
CA VAL A 66 0.12 -35.45 -2.30
C VAL A 66 -1.22 -34.94 -1.76
N SER A 67 -2.32 -35.68 -1.97
CA SER A 67 -3.64 -35.29 -1.44
C SER A 67 -3.71 -35.36 0.08
N GLY A 68 -3.04 -36.33 0.71
CA GLY A 68 -2.92 -36.41 2.17
C GLY A 68 -2.13 -35.26 2.79
N GLY A 69 -0.99 -34.90 2.19
CA GLY A 69 -0.24 -33.71 2.58
C GLY A 69 -1.06 -32.43 2.41
N GLY A 70 -1.75 -32.28 1.28
CA GLY A 70 -2.66 -31.16 1.03
C GLY A 70 -3.81 -31.07 2.03
N PHE A 71 -4.40 -32.21 2.42
CA PHE A 71 -5.44 -32.27 3.45
C PHE A 71 -4.93 -31.78 4.81
N LEU A 72 -3.76 -32.24 5.27
CA LEU A 72 -3.18 -31.82 6.55
C LEU A 72 -2.86 -30.32 6.56
N ILE A 73 -2.27 -29.80 5.49
CA ILE A 73 -1.99 -28.37 5.34
C ILE A 73 -3.29 -27.57 5.34
N SER A 74 -4.31 -28.05 4.62
CA SER A 74 -5.60 -27.37 4.58
C SER A 74 -6.31 -27.38 5.92
N LEU A 75 -6.22 -28.47 6.69
CA LEU A 75 -6.76 -28.55 8.05
C LEU A 75 -6.07 -27.55 8.97
N TYR A 76 -4.73 -27.45 8.88
CA TYR A 76 -3.96 -26.44 9.60
C TYR A 76 -4.39 -25.02 9.25
N LEU A 77 -4.47 -24.67 7.96
CA LEU A 77 -4.86 -23.34 7.52
C LEU A 77 -6.31 -23.00 7.91
N SER A 78 -7.23 -23.96 7.82
CA SER A 78 -8.61 -23.77 8.32
C SER A 78 -8.66 -23.61 9.84
N GLY A 79 -7.78 -24.27 10.59
CA GLY A 79 -7.61 -24.04 12.01
C GLY A 79 -7.12 -22.62 12.32
N VAL A 80 -6.13 -22.14 11.57
CA VAL A 80 -5.65 -20.75 11.68
C VAL A 80 -6.77 -19.76 11.37
N GLU A 81 -7.56 -19.98 10.32
CA GLU A 81 -8.72 -19.14 9.97
C GLU A 81 -9.75 -19.07 11.11
N GLY A 82 -10.10 -20.23 11.69
CA GLY A 82 -11.11 -20.31 12.74
C GLY A 82 -10.65 -19.80 14.11
N PHE A 83 -9.43 -20.12 14.52
CA PHE A 83 -8.96 -19.94 15.91
C PHE A 83 -7.94 -18.81 16.10
N VAL A 84 -7.24 -18.41 15.03
CA VAL A 84 -6.22 -17.34 15.10
C VAL A 84 -6.79 -16.07 14.46
N ILE A 85 -7.17 -16.16 13.19
CA ILE A 85 -7.64 -15.01 12.40
C ILE A 85 -9.10 -14.66 12.76
N HIS A 86 -9.89 -15.64 13.22
CA HIS A 86 -11.32 -15.49 13.50
C HIS A 86 -12.11 -15.00 12.28
N ALA A 87 -11.70 -15.41 11.08
CA ALA A 87 -12.36 -15.07 9.81
C ALA A 87 -12.23 -16.23 8.82
N TRP A 88 -13.32 -16.53 8.09
CA TRP A 88 -13.38 -17.62 7.12
C TRP A 88 -13.31 -17.09 5.70
N CYS A 89 -12.32 -17.55 4.92
CA CYS A 89 -12.29 -17.24 3.50
C CYS A 89 -13.03 -18.31 2.70
N ALA A 90 -14.08 -17.90 1.97
CA ALA A 90 -14.87 -18.81 1.15
C ALA A 90 -14.03 -19.60 0.13
N TRP A 91 -12.98 -19.00 -0.44
CA TRP A 91 -12.07 -19.68 -1.36
C TRP A 91 -11.18 -20.71 -0.67
N CYS A 92 -10.67 -20.41 0.52
CA CYS A 92 -9.89 -21.35 1.33
C CYS A 92 -10.75 -22.54 1.75
N VAL A 93 -11.98 -22.29 2.20
CA VAL A 93 -12.95 -23.33 2.57
C VAL A 93 -13.31 -24.20 1.36
N ALA A 94 -13.57 -23.61 0.20
CA ALA A 94 -13.85 -24.37 -1.03
C ALA A 94 -12.65 -25.26 -1.44
N SER A 95 -11.43 -24.72 -1.35
CA SER A 95 -10.20 -25.49 -1.57
C SER A 95 -10.05 -26.61 -0.54
N ALA A 96 -10.33 -26.34 0.73
CA ALA A 96 -10.26 -27.31 1.82
C ALA A 96 -11.21 -28.49 1.61
N ILE A 97 -12.46 -28.20 1.23
CA ILE A 97 -13.45 -29.22 0.87
C ILE A 97 -12.94 -30.04 -0.32
N THR A 98 -12.42 -29.38 -1.36
CA THR A 98 -11.93 -30.03 -2.58
C THR A 98 -10.80 -31.00 -2.30
N VAL A 99 -9.76 -30.59 -1.56
CA VAL A 99 -8.64 -31.48 -1.23
C VAL A 99 -9.06 -32.60 -0.28
N THR A 100 -10.02 -32.34 0.63
CA THR A 100 -10.58 -33.38 1.51
C THR A 100 -11.31 -34.45 0.70
N VAL A 101 -12.08 -34.06 -0.33
CA VAL A 101 -12.73 -35.02 -1.24
C VAL A 101 -11.69 -35.84 -2.01
N PHE A 102 -10.65 -35.21 -2.56
CA PHE A 102 -9.58 -35.95 -3.25
C PHE A 102 -8.87 -36.94 -2.34
N PHE A 103 -8.54 -36.53 -1.11
CA PHE A 103 -7.93 -37.42 -0.13
C PHE A 103 -8.85 -38.58 0.25
N ALA A 104 -10.15 -38.31 0.49
CA ALA A 104 -11.13 -39.35 0.79
C ALA A 104 -11.26 -40.36 -0.36
N LEU A 105 -11.29 -39.89 -1.61
CA LEU A 105 -11.32 -40.76 -2.79
C LEU A 105 -10.04 -41.59 -2.91
N ALA A 106 -8.87 -40.99 -2.71
CA ALA A 106 -7.59 -41.70 -2.73
C ALA A 106 -7.51 -42.76 -1.61
N ALA A 107 -8.00 -42.45 -0.41
CA ALA A 107 -8.07 -43.38 0.70
C ALA A 107 -9.03 -44.54 0.41
N LEU A 108 -10.25 -44.25 -0.06
CA LEU A 108 -11.23 -45.28 -0.45
C LEU A 108 -10.69 -46.20 -1.55
N ASP A 109 -9.95 -45.65 -2.50
CA ASP A 109 -9.34 -46.41 -3.57
C ASP A 109 -8.18 -47.30 -3.09
N ALA A 110 -7.44 -46.87 -2.05
CA ALA A 110 -6.44 -47.69 -1.37
C ALA A 110 -7.04 -48.85 -0.55
N TYR A 111 -8.26 -48.67 -0.02
CA TYR A 111 -8.98 -49.72 0.72
C TYR A 111 -9.76 -50.68 -0.17
N ARG A 112 -9.93 -50.39 -1.48
CA ARG A 112 -10.54 -51.34 -2.41
C ARG A 112 -9.56 -52.47 -2.70
N PRO A 113 -9.91 -53.74 -2.41
CA PRO A 113 -9.06 -54.87 -2.76
C PRO A 113 -8.86 -54.90 -4.27
N ALA A 114 -7.62 -55.16 -4.72
CA ALA A 114 -7.29 -55.28 -6.14
C ALA A 114 -8.26 -56.27 -6.80
N SER A 115 -9.14 -55.77 -7.67
CA SER A 115 -9.94 -56.63 -8.52
C SER A 115 -9.00 -57.50 -9.36
N ARG A 116 -9.21 -58.82 -9.30
CA ARG A 116 -8.46 -59.88 -10.00
C ARG A 116 -8.25 -59.56 -11.50
N PRO A 117 -7.20 -60.13 -12.12
CA PRO A 117 -6.77 -59.71 -13.44
C PRO A 117 -7.67 -60.23 -14.58
N ALA A 118 -7.68 -59.44 -15.64
CA ALA A 118 -7.99 -59.76 -17.05
C ALA A 118 -9.47 -59.95 -17.45
N ASP A 119 -10.12 -58.83 -17.79
CA ASP A 119 -10.89 -58.77 -19.04
C ASP A 119 -10.06 -58.01 -20.07
N ALA A 120 -9.19 -58.74 -20.76
CA ALA A 120 -8.58 -58.30 -22.00
C ALA A 120 -9.71 -58.13 -23.04
N GLY A 121 -10.10 -56.88 -23.33
CA GLY A 121 -11.00 -56.62 -24.47
C GLY A 121 -11.80 -55.33 -24.49
N ALA A 122 -11.82 -54.51 -23.43
CA ALA A 122 -12.54 -53.24 -23.44
C ALA A 122 -11.59 -52.05 -23.26
N MET A 123 -11.25 -51.40 -24.38
CA MET A 123 -10.29 -50.28 -24.46
C MET A 123 -10.69 -49.03 -23.65
N VAL A 124 -11.88 -48.96 -23.05
CA VAL A 124 -12.31 -47.86 -22.18
C VAL A 124 -13.40 -48.35 -21.22
N SER A 125 -13.12 -48.39 -19.91
CA SER A 125 -14.18 -48.63 -18.93
C SER A 125 -15.15 -47.43 -18.87
N PRO A 126 -16.47 -47.64 -18.67
CA PRO A 126 -17.48 -46.57 -18.66
C PRO A 126 -17.24 -45.47 -17.61
N ALA A 127 -16.40 -45.74 -16.59
CA ALA A 127 -16.02 -44.79 -15.55
C ALA A 127 -15.24 -43.58 -16.09
N TRP A 128 -14.43 -43.74 -17.14
CA TRP A 128 -13.64 -42.64 -17.73
C TRP A 128 -14.52 -41.52 -18.30
N ARG A 129 -15.65 -41.86 -18.94
CA ARG A 129 -16.56 -40.86 -19.57
C ARG A 129 -17.23 -39.94 -18.55
N GLY A 130 -17.52 -40.43 -17.34
CA GLY A 130 -18.08 -39.62 -16.27
C GLY A 130 -17.05 -38.64 -15.66
N HIS A 131 -15.84 -39.12 -15.39
CA HIS A 131 -14.81 -38.31 -14.75
C HIS A 131 -14.19 -37.28 -15.71
N ALA A 132 -13.96 -37.64 -16.98
CA ALA A 132 -13.40 -36.71 -17.96
C ALA A 132 -14.34 -35.54 -18.29
N ALA A 133 -15.65 -35.79 -18.39
CA ALA A 133 -16.64 -34.73 -18.65
C ALA A 133 -16.75 -33.74 -17.48
N VAL A 134 -16.69 -34.23 -16.24
CA VAL A 134 -16.68 -33.39 -15.03
C VAL A 134 -15.41 -32.54 -14.96
N TRP A 135 -14.24 -33.09 -15.31
CA TRP A 135 -12.98 -32.35 -15.36
C TRP A 135 -12.96 -31.28 -16.46
N VAL A 136 -13.43 -31.61 -17.67
CA VAL A 136 -13.52 -30.65 -18.78
C VAL A 136 -14.48 -29.51 -18.42
N ALA A 137 -15.63 -29.81 -17.82
CA ALA A 137 -16.56 -28.77 -17.35
C ALA A 137 -15.98 -27.93 -16.20
N ALA A 138 -15.32 -28.54 -15.22
CA ALA A 138 -14.70 -27.83 -14.09
C ALA A 138 -13.56 -26.91 -14.53
N VAL A 139 -12.74 -27.33 -15.51
CA VAL A 139 -11.65 -26.51 -16.05
C VAL A 139 -12.18 -25.44 -17.01
N ALA A 140 -13.11 -25.79 -17.89
CA ALA A 140 -13.69 -24.87 -18.88
C ALA A 140 -14.56 -23.77 -18.25
N LEU A 141 -15.16 -24.03 -17.08
CA LEU A 141 -15.92 -23.02 -16.33
C LEU A 141 -15.06 -22.38 -15.24
N GLY A 142 -14.29 -23.16 -14.50
CA GLY A 142 -13.51 -22.68 -13.36
C GLY A 142 -12.34 -21.78 -13.72
N ALA A 143 -11.55 -22.12 -14.74
CA ALA A 143 -10.38 -21.30 -15.10
C ALA A 143 -10.77 -19.93 -15.70
N PRO A 144 -11.78 -19.82 -16.58
CA PRO A 144 -12.25 -18.53 -17.06
C PRO A 144 -12.96 -17.71 -15.99
N SER A 145 -13.78 -18.33 -15.13
CA SER A 145 -14.42 -17.64 -14.00
C SER A 145 -13.39 -17.13 -12.99
N PHE A 146 -12.37 -17.92 -12.66
CA PHE A 146 -11.27 -17.53 -11.79
C PHE A 146 -10.41 -16.40 -12.40
N TYR A 147 -10.07 -16.51 -13.68
CA TYR A 147 -9.34 -15.46 -14.42
C TYR A 147 -10.16 -14.17 -14.52
N TRP A 148 -11.47 -14.27 -14.76
CA TRP A 148 -12.38 -13.13 -14.81
C TRP A 148 -12.53 -12.47 -13.44
N LEU A 149 -12.75 -13.24 -12.37
CA LEU A 149 -12.82 -12.72 -10.99
C LEU A 149 -11.50 -12.13 -10.51
N MET A 150 -10.34 -12.70 -10.87
CA MET A 150 -9.04 -12.11 -10.53
C MET A 150 -8.80 -10.78 -11.26
N ARG A 151 -9.41 -10.57 -12.43
CA ARG A 151 -9.28 -9.33 -13.20
C ARG A 151 -10.38 -8.29 -12.93
N HIS A 152 -11.56 -8.71 -12.48
CA HIS A 152 -12.75 -7.85 -12.35
C HIS A 152 -13.42 -7.89 -10.98
N GLY A 153 -13.00 -8.79 -10.08
CA GLY A 153 -13.46 -8.85 -8.70
C GLY A 153 -12.83 -7.74 -7.88
N THR A 154 -13.34 -6.53 -8.01
CA THR A 154 -13.14 -5.51 -6.99
C THR A 154 -13.91 -5.95 -5.74
N PRO A 155 -13.28 -6.01 -4.55
CA PRO A 155 -14.03 -6.22 -3.32
C PRO A 155 -15.12 -5.15 -3.25
N PRO A 156 -16.33 -5.46 -2.75
CA PRO A 156 -17.31 -4.42 -2.48
C PRO A 156 -16.62 -3.35 -1.63
N PRO A 157 -16.73 -2.06 -1.98
CA PRO A 157 -16.12 -1.01 -1.18
C PRO A 157 -16.58 -1.23 0.26
N ALA A 158 -15.62 -1.28 1.20
CA ALA A 158 -15.94 -1.30 2.61
C ALA A 158 -16.96 -0.19 2.84
N GLN A 159 -18.18 -0.57 3.25
CA GLN A 159 -19.20 0.42 3.53
C GLN A 159 -18.60 1.30 4.62
N PRO A 160 -18.41 2.61 4.40
CA PRO A 160 -17.97 3.46 5.47
C PRO A 160 -19.02 3.28 6.57
N GLY A 161 -18.58 2.78 7.72
CA GLY A 161 -19.35 2.94 8.94
C GLY A 161 -19.76 4.41 9.02
N SER A 162 -20.92 4.69 9.60
CA SER A 162 -21.34 6.09 9.80
C SER A 162 -20.15 6.96 10.26
N LEU A 163 -20.09 8.23 9.88
CA LEU A 163 -19.01 9.12 10.31
C LEU A 163 -18.80 9.09 11.85
N GLN A 164 -19.88 8.79 12.59
CA GLN A 164 -19.86 8.50 14.02
C GLN A 164 -19.15 7.19 14.38
N ALA A 165 -19.45 6.06 13.70
CA ALA A 165 -18.75 4.80 13.91
C ALA A 165 -17.25 4.88 13.58
N MET A 166 -16.88 5.63 12.53
CA MET A 166 -15.47 5.89 12.24
C MET A 166 -14.82 6.80 13.30
N ALA A 167 -15.53 7.84 13.77
CA ALA A 167 -15.03 8.72 14.83
C ALA A 167 -14.85 7.98 16.18
N GLU A 168 -15.76 7.07 16.53
CA GLU A 168 -15.66 6.22 17.72
C GLU A 168 -14.48 5.24 17.65
N GLN A 169 -14.10 4.80 16.45
CA GLN A 169 -12.93 3.94 16.24
C GLN A 169 -11.62 4.73 16.26
N LEU A 170 -11.63 6.00 15.82
CA LEU A 170 -10.45 6.88 15.87
C LEU A 170 -10.10 7.29 17.31
N ILE A 171 -11.09 7.56 18.15
CA ILE A 171 -10.87 8.03 19.52
C ILE A 171 -11.74 7.21 20.47
N ARG A 172 -11.10 6.42 21.33
CA ARG A 172 -11.76 5.69 22.42
C ARG A 172 -11.74 6.53 23.71
N PRO A 173 -12.66 6.28 24.67
CA PRO A 173 -12.65 6.97 25.96
C PRO A 173 -11.35 6.83 26.75
N ASP A 174 -10.62 5.74 26.55
CA ASP A 174 -9.33 5.44 27.19
C ASP A 174 -8.12 5.73 26.28
N SER A 175 -8.31 6.41 25.14
CA SER A 175 -7.21 6.89 24.31
C SER A 175 -6.43 7.99 25.01
N HIS A 176 -5.10 7.93 24.92
CA HIS A 176 -4.25 8.97 25.48
C HIS A 176 -4.32 10.22 24.63
N SER A 177 -4.65 11.35 25.26
CA SER A 177 -4.72 12.63 24.57
C SER A 177 -4.07 13.77 25.36
N THR A 178 -3.48 14.72 24.64
CA THR A 178 -2.86 15.94 25.17
C THR A 178 -3.35 17.17 24.42
N GLY A 179 -3.08 18.36 24.96
CA GLY A 179 -3.65 19.62 24.51
C GLY A 179 -5.08 19.84 25.01
N ASN A 180 -5.77 20.80 24.41
CA ASN A 180 -7.13 21.17 24.82
C ASN A 180 -8.14 20.09 24.41
N PRO A 181 -8.89 19.46 25.33
CA PRO A 181 -9.87 18.43 24.98
C PRO A 181 -11.01 18.95 24.09
N ASN A 182 -11.29 20.25 24.14
CA ASN A 182 -12.27 20.95 23.33
C ASN A 182 -11.66 21.65 22.12
N ALA A 183 -10.43 21.29 21.75
CA ALA A 183 -9.76 21.88 20.61
C ALA A 183 -10.60 21.71 19.33
N PRO A 184 -10.66 22.74 18.48
CA PRO A 184 -11.36 22.66 17.21
C PRO A 184 -10.74 21.63 16.27
N VAL A 185 -9.48 21.23 16.40
CA VAL A 185 -8.90 20.17 15.56
C VAL A 185 -8.34 19.06 16.43
N THR A 186 -8.66 17.81 16.08
CA THR A 186 -8.04 16.63 16.69
C THR A 186 -7.14 15.96 15.66
N ILE A 187 -5.93 15.63 16.10
CA ILE A 187 -4.92 14.85 15.40
C ILE A 187 -4.88 13.50 16.09
N VAL A 188 -5.24 12.43 15.38
CA VAL A 188 -5.10 11.05 15.88
C VAL A 188 -3.94 10.41 15.14
N GLU A 189 -2.93 9.93 15.87
CA GLU A 189 -1.85 9.12 15.31
C GLU A 189 -2.08 7.65 15.62
N PHE A 190 -1.95 6.81 14.60
CA PHE A 190 -1.66 5.39 14.75
C PHE A 190 -0.16 5.18 14.58
N GLY A 191 0.51 4.95 15.70
CA GLY A 191 1.97 4.97 15.81
C GLY A 191 2.55 3.65 16.33
N ASP A 192 3.83 3.46 16.06
CA ASP A 192 4.65 2.34 16.50
C ASP A 192 5.95 2.90 17.10
N PHE A 193 6.25 2.55 18.35
CA PHE A 193 7.43 3.08 19.05
C PHE A 193 8.76 2.60 18.50
N GLU A 194 8.81 1.51 17.75
CA GLU A 194 10.04 1.01 17.11
C GLU A 194 10.19 1.53 15.67
N CYS A 195 9.14 2.13 15.10
CA CYS A 195 9.17 2.67 13.75
C CYS A 195 9.98 3.98 13.68
N PRO A 196 11.06 4.05 12.87
CA PRO A 196 11.89 5.26 12.78
C PRO A 196 11.12 6.46 12.22
N TYR A 197 10.20 6.22 11.29
CA TYR A 197 9.35 7.29 10.73
C TYR A 197 8.37 7.86 11.77
N CYS A 198 7.93 7.07 12.75
CA CYS A 198 7.12 7.60 13.86
C CYS A 198 7.98 8.53 14.74
N GLY A 199 9.22 8.13 15.04
CA GLY A 199 10.16 8.98 15.80
C GLY A 199 10.49 10.30 15.09
N ASP A 200 10.59 10.31 13.76
CA ASP A 200 10.77 11.56 12.99
C ASP A 200 9.51 12.42 12.95
N ALA A 201 8.33 11.80 12.87
CA ALA A 201 7.06 12.51 12.93
C ALA A 201 6.84 13.16 14.30
N GLU A 202 7.27 12.52 15.40
CA GLU A 202 7.12 13.05 16.75
C GLU A 202 7.84 14.40 16.94
N LYS A 203 9.05 14.55 16.38
CA LYS A 203 9.79 15.83 16.40
C LYS A 203 8.99 16.95 15.71
N SER A 204 8.35 16.62 14.59
CA SER A 204 7.51 17.57 13.86
C SER A 204 6.22 17.87 14.64
N LEU A 205 5.65 16.88 15.30
CA LEU A 205 4.46 17.02 16.11
C LEU A 205 4.71 17.90 17.34
N GLU A 206 5.84 17.77 18.03
CA GLU A 206 6.23 18.65 19.15
C GLU A 206 6.23 20.13 18.71
N ALA A 207 6.85 20.43 17.55
CA ALA A 207 6.88 21.79 16.99
C ALA A 207 5.48 22.30 16.61
N VAL A 208 4.61 21.42 16.11
CA VAL A 208 3.22 21.74 15.75
C VAL A 208 2.38 21.99 17.00
N GLN A 209 2.51 21.17 18.04
CA GLN A 209 1.86 21.38 19.34
C GLN A 209 2.24 22.73 19.94
N ALA A 210 3.53 23.09 19.88
CA ALA A 210 4.00 24.41 20.33
C ALA A 210 3.41 25.56 19.49
N LYS A 211 3.31 25.40 18.17
CA LYS A 211 2.77 26.43 17.26
C LYS A 211 1.27 26.65 17.43
N TYR A 212 0.48 25.59 17.54
CA TYR A 212 -0.98 25.67 17.51
C TYR A 212 -1.62 25.80 18.89
N GLY A 213 -0.95 25.30 19.95
CA GLY A 213 -1.44 25.37 21.33
C GLY A 213 -2.84 24.78 21.47
N ASP A 214 -3.71 25.49 22.18
CA ASP A 214 -5.08 25.06 22.52
C ASP A 214 -6.03 24.87 21.32
N ARG A 215 -5.56 25.15 20.10
CA ARG A 215 -6.30 24.90 18.87
C ARG A 215 -6.27 23.44 18.41
N ILE A 216 -5.33 22.65 18.94
CA ILE A 216 -5.22 21.24 18.61
C ILE A 216 -5.29 20.35 19.85
N ARG A 217 -5.87 19.17 19.64
CA ARG A 217 -5.83 18.02 20.53
C ARG A 217 -5.04 16.93 19.83
N PHE A 218 -4.05 16.37 20.49
CA PHE A 218 -3.35 15.20 19.98
C PHE A 218 -3.84 13.95 20.69
N VAL A 219 -4.01 12.87 19.95
CA VAL A 219 -4.43 11.55 20.43
C VAL A 219 -3.48 10.51 19.86
N PHE A 220 -2.93 9.66 20.71
CA PHE A 220 -2.09 8.54 20.30
C PHE A 220 -2.85 7.22 20.37
N ARG A 221 -2.72 6.39 19.34
CA ARG A 221 -3.26 5.03 19.24
C ARG A 221 -2.15 4.07 18.82
N HIS A 222 -2.11 2.91 19.45
CA HIS A 222 -1.09 1.90 19.16
C HIS A 222 -1.36 1.18 17.83
N TYR A 223 -0.33 1.05 17.00
CA TYR A 223 -0.36 0.24 15.78
C TYR A 223 0.99 -0.48 15.57
N PRO A 224 1.36 -1.44 16.45
CA PRO A 224 2.62 -2.15 16.31
C PRO A 224 2.67 -2.97 15.02
N VAL A 225 3.73 -2.79 14.23
CA VAL A 225 3.95 -3.50 12.96
C VAL A 225 4.83 -4.72 13.20
N TRP A 226 4.26 -5.76 13.83
CA TRP A 226 4.99 -6.96 14.30
C TRP A 226 5.89 -7.63 13.26
N ALA A 227 5.54 -7.54 11.98
CA ALA A 227 6.31 -8.15 10.89
C ALA A 227 7.67 -7.47 10.66
N LEU A 228 7.81 -6.21 11.05
CA LEU A 228 9.01 -5.39 10.85
C LEU A 228 9.67 -4.99 12.18
N HIS A 229 8.88 -4.88 13.23
CA HIS A 229 9.27 -4.32 14.51
C HIS A 229 8.96 -5.30 15.65
N PRO A 230 9.93 -6.18 16.02
CA PRO A 230 9.71 -7.25 16.99
C PRO A 230 9.46 -6.77 18.43
N TYR A 231 9.90 -5.57 18.80
CA TYR A 231 9.73 -4.97 20.12
C TYR A 231 8.55 -3.98 20.20
N ALA A 232 7.94 -3.62 19.07
CA ALA A 232 6.85 -2.65 19.00
C ALA A 232 5.70 -2.91 19.98
N GLU A 233 5.24 -4.17 20.09
CA GLU A 233 4.14 -4.51 21.02
C GLU A 233 4.56 -4.35 22.47
N LYS A 234 5.76 -4.81 22.83
CA LYS A 234 6.27 -4.67 24.20
C LYS A 234 6.53 -3.22 24.58
N ALA A 235 7.02 -2.40 23.66
CA ALA A 235 7.16 -0.97 23.84
C ALA A 235 5.79 -0.29 24.03
N ALA A 236 4.79 -0.68 23.25
CA ALA A 236 3.41 -0.22 23.41
C ALA A 236 2.85 -0.60 24.80
N GLU A 237 2.99 -1.86 25.22
CA GLU A 237 2.60 -2.30 26.56
C GLU A 237 3.33 -1.51 27.67
N ALA A 238 4.64 -1.27 27.51
CA ALA A 238 5.44 -0.50 28.46
C ALA A 238 4.94 0.95 28.59
N SER A 239 4.54 1.58 27.48
CA SER A 239 3.94 2.93 27.52
C SER A 239 2.64 2.95 28.32
N GLU A 240 1.84 1.89 28.26
CA GLU A 240 0.60 1.75 29.02
C GLU A 240 0.84 1.45 30.50
N CYS A 241 1.86 0.65 30.82
CA CYS A 241 2.29 0.47 32.20
C CYS A 241 2.85 1.76 32.82
N ALA A 242 3.40 2.67 32.02
CA ALA A 242 3.72 4.03 32.46
C ALA A 242 2.45 4.90 32.61
N ALA A 243 1.44 4.71 31.74
CA ALA A 243 0.16 5.38 31.81
C ALA A 243 -0.62 5.08 33.09
N ASP A 244 -0.60 3.83 33.57
CA ASP A 244 -1.20 3.41 34.85
C ASP A 244 -0.62 4.17 36.05
N GLN A 245 0.55 4.79 35.87
CA GLN A 245 1.24 5.61 36.86
C GLN A 245 1.19 7.10 36.51
N GLY A 246 0.33 7.50 35.57
CA GLY A 246 0.14 8.89 35.15
C GLY A 246 1.24 9.44 34.23
N LYS A 247 2.10 8.58 33.66
CA LYS A 247 3.30 8.97 32.92
C LYS A 247 3.32 8.50 31.46
N PHE A 248 2.15 8.39 30.81
CA PHE A 248 2.08 7.95 29.41
C PHE A 248 2.99 8.77 28.49
N TRP A 249 2.87 10.11 28.50
CA TRP A 249 3.61 10.99 27.60
C TRP A 249 5.11 11.02 27.87
N GLU A 250 5.52 10.94 29.15
CA GLU A 250 6.94 10.80 29.52
C GLU A 250 7.49 9.46 29.01
N GLY A 251 6.71 8.39 29.14
CA GLY A 251 7.02 7.07 28.60
C GLY A 251 7.13 7.04 27.08
N ALA A 252 6.12 7.56 26.38
CA ALA A 252 6.10 7.63 24.92
C ALA A 252 7.32 8.39 24.38
N LYS A 253 7.61 9.56 24.96
CA LYS A 253 8.81 10.33 24.62
C LYS A 253 10.09 9.53 24.87
N LYS A 254 10.20 8.89 26.04
CA LYS A 254 11.38 8.08 26.38
C LYS A 254 11.61 6.94 25.39
N LEU A 255 10.55 6.30 24.91
CA LEU A 255 10.62 5.23 23.91
C LEU A 255 11.08 5.75 22.54
N TYR A 256 10.52 6.88 22.08
CA TYR A 256 10.97 7.53 20.83
C TYR A 256 12.40 8.09 20.92
N ASP A 257 12.84 8.56 22.08
CA ASP A 257 14.22 9.01 22.29
C ASP A 257 15.22 7.83 22.36
N GLN A 258 14.73 6.58 22.47
CA GLN A 258 15.55 5.38 22.72
C GLN A 258 15.23 4.22 21.76
N GLN A 259 14.71 4.49 20.56
CA GLN A 259 14.28 3.46 19.60
C GLN A 259 15.35 2.44 19.20
N ALA A 260 16.63 2.74 19.46
CA ALA A 260 17.73 1.82 19.18
C ALA A 260 17.70 0.53 20.02
N ASP A 261 17.08 0.55 21.21
CA ASP A 261 16.94 -0.64 22.07
C ASP A 261 15.63 -0.57 22.85
N LEU A 262 14.65 -1.37 22.42
CA LEU A 262 13.34 -1.51 23.07
C LEU A 262 13.13 -2.91 23.66
N SER A 263 14.23 -3.61 23.98
CA SER A 263 14.18 -4.92 24.64
C SER A 263 13.61 -4.82 26.06
N ASP A 264 13.04 -5.91 26.59
CA ASP A 264 12.49 -5.94 27.96
C ASP A 264 13.46 -5.39 29.03
N PRO A 265 14.77 -5.73 29.05
CA PRO A 265 15.71 -5.12 29.98
C PRO A 265 15.85 -3.61 29.83
N ALA A 266 15.83 -3.10 28.59
CA ALA A 266 15.88 -1.67 28.30
C ALA A 266 14.61 -0.97 28.79
N LEU A 267 13.43 -1.53 28.51
CA LEU A 267 12.14 -1.01 28.99
C LEU A 267 12.09 -0.90 30.52
N LEU A 268 12.59 -1.90 31.24
CA LEU A 268 12.70 -1.87 32.70
C LEU A 268 13.65 -0.76 33.19
N ARG A 269 14.78 -0.57 32.50
CA ARG A 269 15.73 0.49 32.82
C ARG A 269 15.11 1.88 32.56
N TYR A 270 14.41 2.06 31.45
CA TYR A 270 13.72 3.32 31.14
C TYR A 270 12.64 3.66 32.17
N ALA A 271 11.87 2.67 32.61
CA ALA A 271 10.89 2.84 33.68
C ALA A 271 11.55 3.32 34.99
N GLN A 272 12.72 2.76 35.34
CA GLN A 272 13.49 3.17 36.50
C GLN A 272 14.03 4.60 36.36
N GLU A 273 14.56 4.96 35.20
CA GLU A 273 15.07 6.31 34.89
C GLU A 273 13.96 7.37 34.97
N MET A 274 12.72 7.03 34.61
CA MET A 274 11.54 7.89 34.75
C MET A 274 10.99 7.92 36.19
N GLY A 275 11.59 7.17 37.13
CA GLY A 275 11.14 7.14 38.53
C GLY A 275 9.79 6.46 38.74
N LEU A 276 9.43 5.49 37.89
CA LEU A 276 8.23 4.67 38.07
C LEU A 276 8.37 3.71 39.26
N ASP A 277 7.24 3.32 39.84
CA ASP A 277 7.19 2.20 40.79
C ASP A 277 7.52 0.91 40.04
N MET A 278 8.75 0.43 40.25
CA MET A 278 9.26 -0.73 39.54
C MET A 278 8.53 -2.03 39.89
N SER A 279 7.91 -2.12 41.07
CA SER A 279 7.12 -3.30 41.43
C SER A 279 5.84 -3.33 40.60
N LYS A 280 5.14 -2.19 40.50
CA LYS A 280 3.93 -2.07 39.69
C LYS A 280 4.23 -2.23 38.20
N PHE A 281 5.28 -1.58 37.71
CA PHE A 281 5.65 -1.62 36.29
C PHE A 281 6.01 -3.04 35.84
N LYS A 282 6.85 -3.76 36.59
CA LYS A 282 7.21 -5.16 36.29
C LYS A 282 5.99 -6.07 36.27
N SER A 283 5.10 -5.92 37.25
CA SER A 283 3.86 -6.69 37.32
C SER A 283 2.96 -6.41 36.11
N CYS A 284 2.79 -5.14 35.74
CA CYS A 284 1.99 -4.74 34.58
C CYS A 284 2.56 -5.34 33.28
N LEU A 285 3.85 -5.15 33.01
CA LEU A 285 4.47 -5.57 31.75
C LEU A 285 4.50 -7.11 31.58
N ALA A 286 4.62 -7.84 32.70
CA ALA A 286 4.60 -9.30 32.70
C ALA A 286 3.19 -9.90 32.62
N SER A 287 2.16 -9.16 33.03
CA SER A 287 0.78 -9.67 33.08
C SER A 287 0.15 -9.91 31.70
N GLY A 288 0.63 -9.20 30.67
CA GLY A 288 0.02 -9.19 29.33
C GLY A 288 -1.35 -8.50 29.29
N GLU A 289 -1.77 -7.81 30.37
CA GLU A 289 -3.06 -7.11 30.39
C GLU A 289 -3.10 -5.99 29.35
N MET A 290 -1.98 -5.29 29.16
CA MET A 290 -1.87 -4.19 28.20
C MET A 290 -1.90 -4.65 26.74
N ALA A 291 -1.48 -5.88 26.45
CA ALA A 291 -1.55 -6.45 25.10
C ALA A 291 -2.97 -6.42 24.53
N LYS A 292 -4.00 -6.64 25.36
CA LYS A 292 -5.41 -6.56 24.93
C LYS A 292 -5.80 -5.16 24.47
N ARG A 293 -5.34 -4.13 25.19
CA ARG A 293 -5.60 -2.73 24.86
C ARG A 293 -4.86 -2.34 23.58
N VAL A 294 -3.57 -2.68 23.48
CA VAL A 294 -2.74 -2.46 22.30
C VAL A 294 -3.36 -3.12 21.07
N ARG A 295 -3.79 -4.39 21.20
CA ARG A 295 -4.44 -5.12 20.10
C ARG A 295 -5.75 -4.49 19.66
N ARG A 296 -6.55 -3.96 20.60
CA ARG A 296 -7.80 -3.25 20.27
C ARG A 296 -7.52 -2.00 19.45
N ASP A 297 -6.50 -1.22 19.82
CA ASP A 297 -6.10 -0.04 19.05
C ASP A 297 -5.60 -0.41 17.66
N TYR A 298 -4.82 -1.49 17.53
CA TYR A 298 -4.42 -2.03 16.24
C TYR A 298 -5.63 -2.43 15.37
N ASP A 299 -6.59 -3.18 15.93
CA ASP A 299 -7.78 -3.63 15.22
C ASP A 299 -8.66 -2.44 14.79
N ASP A 300 -8.76 -1.40 15.62
CA ASP A 300 -9.43 -0.14 15.25
C ASP A 300 -8.73 0.55 14.08
N GLY A 301 -7.40 0.62 14.11
CA GLY A 301 -6.58 1.16 13.02
C GLY A 301 -6.86 0.44 11.71
N MET A 302 -6.88 -0.90 11.72
CA MET A 302 -7.21 -1.68 10.54
C MET A 302 -8.63 -1.38 10.04
N ALA A 303 -9.60 -1.28 10.95
CA ALA A 303 -10.99 -1.01 10.62
C ALA A 303 -11.19 0.35 9.95
N VAL A 304 -10.40 1.36 10.34
CA VAL A 304 -10.41 2.70 9.72
C VAL A 304 -9.46 2.85 8.53
N GLY A 305 -8.81 1.76 8.12
CA GLY A 305 -8.00 1.69 6.89
C GLY A 305 -6.52 2.00 7.05
N VAL A 306 -5.99 2.04 8.28
CA VAL A 306 -4.53 2.15 8.53
C VAL A 306 -3.83 0.92 7.97
N ARG A 307 -2.73 1.16 7.24
CA ARG A 307 -1.92 0.08 6.62
C ARG A 307 -0.44 0.14 6.98
N ARG A 308 0.01 1.26 7.52
CA ARG A 308 1.41 1.54 7.87
C ARG A 308 1.49 2.55 8.99
N THR A 309 2.65 2.67 9.61
CA THR A 309 2.93 3.70 10.60
C THR A 309 4.01 4.68 10.12
N PRO A 310 3.96 5.95 10.56
CA PRO A 310 2.81 6.56 11.22
C PRO A 310 1.66 6.81 10.23
N THR A 311 0.42 6.78 10.72
CA THR A 311 -0.75 7.27 9.98
C THR A 311 -1.53 8.24 10.86
N PHE A 312 -1.83 9.42 10.32
CA PHE A 312 -2.52 10.50 11.01
C PHE A 312 -3.94 10.68 10.49
N PHE A 313 -4.87 11.00 11.38
CA PHE A 313 -6.19 11.52 11.05
C PHE A 313 -6.31 12.95 11.58
N ILE A 314 -6.36 13.92 10.68
CA ILE A 314 -6.37 15.35 11.00
C ILE A 314 -7.61 15.97 10.38
N GLY A 315 -8.53 16.44 11.23
CA GLY A 315 -9.78 17.06 10.75
C GLY A 315 -10.63 16.14 9.87
N GLY A 316 -10.56 14.82 10.07
CA GLY A 316 -11.29 13.81 9.28
C GLY A 316 -10.57 13.38 8.00
N LYS A 317 -9.35 13.86 7.71
CA LYS A 317 -8.53 13.39 6.60
C LYS A 317 -7.44 12.45 7.10
N MET A 318 -7.26 11.33 6.42
CA MET A 318 -6.15 10.40 6.64
C MET A 318 -4.90 10.87 5.89
N ALA A 319 -3.74 10.82 6.54
CA ALA A 319 -2.43 11.13 5.98
C ALA A 319 -1.43 10.05 6.43
N GLU A 320 -0.76 9.40 5.48
CA GLU A 320 0.19 8.31 5.77
C GLU A 320 1.64 8.82 5.70
N GLY A 321 2.51 8.28 6.57
CA GLY A 321 3.94 8.56 6.60
C GLY A 321 4.34 9.68 7.55
N ALA A 322 5.66 9.85 7.72
CA ALA A 322 6.22 10.90 8.57
C ALA A 322 5.94 12.28 7.97
N LEU A 323 5.04 13.03 8.60
CA LEU A 323 4.71 14.39 8.19
C LEU A 323 5.70 15.38 8.80
N ASP A 324 6.16 16.35 8.01
CA ASP A 324 6.92 17.49 8.52
C ASP A 324 6.01 18.58 9.11
N VAL A 325 6.63 19.58 9.75
CA VAL A 325 5.91 20.69 10.42
C VAL A 325 5.00 21.46 9.44
N SER A 326 5.42 21.63 8.18
CA SER A 326 4.60 22.37 7.21
C SER A 326 3.40 21.53 6.77
N GLN A 327 3.59 20.25 6.48
CA GLN A 327 2.50 19.32 6.13
C GLN A 327 1.46 19.23 7.25
N PHE A 328 1.89 19.08 8.51
CA PHE A 328 0.98 19.16 9.65
C PHE A 328 0.25 20.49 9.71
N SER A 329 0.99 21.61 9.59
CA SER A 329 0.41 22.95 9.63
C SER A 329 -0.68 23.12 8.56
N GLN A 330 -0.44 22.65 7.34
CA GLN A 330 -1.42 22.72 6.27
C GLN A 330 -2.71 21.98 6.60
N LEU A 331 -2.61 20.74 7.09
CA LEU A 331 -3.77 19.92 7.42
C LEU A 331 -4.56 20.52 8.59
N ILE A 332 -3.87 21.07 9.58
CA ILE A 332 -4.47 21.74 10.73
C ILE A 332 -5.14 23.05 10.30
N ASP A 333 -4.48 23.89 9.52
CA ASP A 333 -5.02 25.16 9.03
C ASP A 333 -6.28 24.94 8.19
N GLN A 334 -6.28 23.92 7.32
CA GLN A 334 -7.46 23.53 6.56
C GLN A 334 -8.61 23.10 7.48
N ALA A 335 -8.32 22.27 8.49
CA ALA A 335 -9.32 21.79 9.43
C ALA A 335 -9.87 22.92 10.33
N LEU A 336 -9.02 23.87 10.74
CA LEU A 336 -9.41 25.07 11.48
C LEU A 336 -10.31 25.98 10.63
N ALA A 337 -9.92 26.23 9.38
CA ALA A 337 -10.68 27.07 8.45
C ALA A 337 -12.08 26.50 8.18
N GLN A 338 -12.20 25.18 8.00
CA GLN A 338 -13.50 24.50 7.85
C GLN A 338 -14.42 24.66 9.08
N ARG A 339 -13.84 24.89 10.26
CA ARG A 339 -14.55 25.10 11.52
C ARG A 339 -14.69 26.58 11.89
N GLY A 340 -14.31 27.50 10.99
CA GLY A 340 -14.41 28.94 11.20
C GLY A 340 -13.42 29.50 12.23
N VAL A 341 -12.36 28.74 12.57
CA VAL A 341 -11.35 29.17 13.54
C VAL A 341 -10.13 29.71 12.80
N LYS A 342 -9.61 30.87 13.24
CA LYS A 342 -8.40 31.47 12.67
C LYS A 342 -7.13 30.72 13.12
N PRO A 343 -6.22 30.36 12.19
CA PRO A 343 -4.88 29.84 12.51
C PRO A 343 -4.05 30.79 13.39
N PRO A 344 -2.98 30.30 14.05
CA PRO A 344 -2.03 31.15 14.77
C PRO A 344 -1.43 32.21 13.87
N GLU A 345 -1.42 33.46 14.32
CA GLU A 345 -0.62 34.50 13.67
C GLU A 345 0.85 34.31 14.08
N THR A 346 1.55 33.42 13.38
CA THR A 346 3.02 33.39 13.37
C THR A 346 3.54 33.10 11.96
N SER A 347 4.22 34.12 11.41
CA SER A 347 5.21 34.09 10.31
C SER A 347 4.76 34.09 8.83
N ALA A 348 3.62 34.70 8.47
CA ALA A 348 3.54 35.34 7.14
C ALA A 348 4.42 36.61 7.07
N GLY A 349 4.76 37.21 8.23
CA GLY A 349 5.46 38.49 8.36
C GLY A 349 6.99 38.45 8.49
N GLN A 350 7.62 37.29 8.67
CA GLN A 350 9.10 37.20 8.73
C GLN A 350 9.75 36.78 7.39
N LEU A 351 8.97 36.28 6.43
CA LEU A 351 9.44 36.12 5.04
C LEU A 351 9.32 37.41 4.21
N ALA A 352 8.59 38.43 4.68
CA ALA A 352 8.27 39.63 3.91
C ALA A 352 9.25 40.80 4.08
N GLN A 353 10.20 40.74 5.03
CA GLN A 353 11.16 41.84 5.28
C GLN A 353 12.49 41.71 4.51
N GLY A 354 12.65 40.72 3.63
CA GLY A 354 13.87 40.51 2.85
C GLY A 354 13.93 41.14 1.46
N LEU A 355 12.81 41.65 0.92
CA LEU A 355 12.77 42.11 -0.47
C LEU A 355 12.10 43.48 -0.55
N GLY A 356 12.95 44.51 -0.54
CA GLY A 356 12.56 45.89 -0.78
C GLY A 356 12.01 46.11 -2.19
N THR A 357 10.93 46.91 -2.22
CA THR A 357 10.61 47.96 -3.21
C THR A 357 10.74 47.66 -4.70
N SER A 358 9.60 47.56 -5.38
CA SER A 358 9.19 48.30 -6.61
C SER A 358 8.04 47.52 -7.28
N SER A 359 6.80 48.00 -7.19
CA SER A 359 6.11 48.93 -8.11
C SER A 359 5.09 48.22 -9.02
N ALA A 360 3.83 48.52 -8.75
CA ALA A 360 2.70 48.74 -9.68
C ALA A 360 2.20 47.63 -10.63
N GLY A 361 0.87 47.46 -10.64
CA GLY A 361 0.13 46.83 -11.75
C GLY A 361 -1.25 46.30 -11.34
N GLU A 362 -2.30 47.01 -11.74
CA GLU A 362 -3.71 46.88 -11.35
C GLU A 362 -4.52 45.71 -11.98
N GLY A 363 -5.62 45.35 -11.30
CA GLY A 363 -6.89 44.86 -11.86
C GLY A 363 -6.98 43.38 -12.26
N SER A 364 -8.10 42.67 -12.24
CA SER A 364 -9.50 42.91 -11.87
C SER A 364 -10.22 41.56 -12.09
N LEU A 365 -11.12 41.17 -11.16
CA LEU A 365 -12.31 40.29 -11.31
C LEU A 365 -12.14 38.90 -12.00
N ILE A 366 -12.60 37.78 -11.43
CA ILE A 366 -13.97 37.26 -11.51
C ILE A 366 -14.12 36.04 -10.55
N ARG A 367 -15.26 35.94 -9.86
CA ARG A 367 -15.93 34.71 -9.35
C ARG A 367 -17.31 34.64 -10.04
N PRO A 368 -18.14 33.56 -10.00
CA PRO A 368 -18.01 32.18 -9.47
C PRO A 368 -18.47 31.12 -10.55
N SER A 369 -18.46 29.79 -10.36
CA SER A 369 -19.56 29.00 -9.76
C SER A 369 -19.43 27.50 -10.08
N LEU A 370 -20.01 26.70 -9.19
CA LEU A 370 -20.37 25.27 -9.20
C LEU A 370 -20.90 24.68 -10.52
N LEU A 371 -20.54 23.41 -10.82
CA LEU A 371 -21.47 22.27 -11.08
C LEU A 371 -20.71 20.98 -11.51
N ALA A 372 -21.07 19.85 -10.87
CA ALA A 372 -21.25 18.47 -11.37
C ALA A 372 -20.15 17.82 -12.28
N ASN A 373 -19.77 16.55 -12.17
CA ASN A 373 -20.52 15.34 -11.82
C ASN A 373 -19.56 14.14 -11.54
N PRO A 374 -20.07 12.99 -11.05
CA PRO A 374 -19.33 11.85 -10.51
C PRO A 374 -19.05 10.77 -11.57
N GLY A 375 -18.05 9.92 -11.29
CA GLY A 375 -17.89 8.64 -11.98
C GLY A 375 -16.54 8.46 -12.65
N ALA A 376 -15.61 7.82 -11.94
CA ALA A 376 -14.61 6.93 -12.51
C ALA A 376 -13.93 6.17 -11.36
N GLN A 377 -14.44 4.99 -11.04
CA GLN A 377 -13.72 4.00 -10.25
C GLN A 377 -13.09 2.96 -11.18
N THR A 378 -11.83 2.61 -10.88
CA THR A 378 -11.16 1.29 -11.05
C THR A 378 -10.77 0.88 -12.48
N ALA A 379 -9.62 0.28 -12.79
CA ALA A 379 -8.42 -0.14 -12.04
C ALA A 379 -7.28 -0.48 -13.03
N SER A 380 -6.01 -0.33 -12.60
CA SER A 380 -4.95 -1.39 -12.64
C SER A 380 -3.55 -0.78 -12.46
N GLY A 381 -2.83 -1.23 -11.43
CA GLY A 381 -1.36 -1.36 -11.40
C GLY A 381 -0.52 -0.09 -11.42
N PHE A 382 0.02 0.27 -10.24
CA PHE A 382 0.90 1.42 -10.01
C PHE A 382 0.25 2.79 -10.24
N GLN A 383 0.80 3.81 -9.57
CA GLN A 383 0.44 5.24 -9.52
C GLN A 383 -0.52 5.66 -8.38
N THR A 384 -0.03 6.31 -7.31
CA THR A 384 0.42 7.72 -7.21
C THR A 384 -0.63 8.75 -7.60
N ALA A 385 -1.76 8.77 -6.88
CA ALA A 385 -2.55 9.99 -6.78
C ALA A 385 -1.92 10.94 -5.76
N VAL A 386 -0.82 11.60 -6.14
CA VAL A 386 -0.46 12.89 -5.57
C VAL A 386 -1.51 13.87 -6.10
N ALA A 387 -2.65 13.95 -5.41
CA ALA A 387 -3.56 15.07 -5.60
C ALA A 387 -2.89 16.28 -4.92
N CYS A 388 -2.40 17.21 -5.75
CA CYS A 388 -1.59 18.36 -5.36
C CYS A 388 -2.18 19.10 -4.15
N SER A 389 -1.42 19.18 -3.06
CA SER A 389 -1.67 20.16 -2.00
C SER A 389 -1.41 21.57 -2.55
N ALA A 390 -1.95 22.60 -1.91
CA ALA A 390 -1.67 23.99 -2.30
C ALA A 390 -0.17 24.36 -2.19
N ASP A 391 0.60 23.62 -1.37
CA ASP A 391 2.07 23.75 -1.30
C ASP A 391 2.76 23.05 -2.48
N GLU A 392 2.17 21.96 -2.98
CA GLU A 392 2.64 21.32 -4.21
C GLU A 392 2.43 22.25 -5.42
N ALA A 393 1.36 23.04 -5.43
CA ALA A 393 1.05 24.02 -6.46
C ALA A 393 1.84 25.34 -6.34
N SER A 394 2.42 25.65 -5.17
CA SER A 394 3.23 26.86 -4.95
C SER A 394 4.73 26.62 -5.20
N LYS A 395 5.19 25.37 -5.17
CA LYS A 395 6.56 25.01 -5.59
C LYS A 395 6.78 25.39 -7.06
N PRO A 396 8.01 25.80 -7.43
CA PRO A 396 8.34 26.04 -8.83
C PRO A 396 8.06 24.77 -9.65
N GLU A 397 6.98 24.80 -10.44
CA GLU A 397 6.70 23.75 -11.39
C GLU A 397 7.41 24.05 -12.72
N ALA A 398 7.93 23.00 -13.34
CA ALA A 398 8.38 23.04 -14.73
C ALA A 398 7.18 23.35 -15.64
N THR A 399 7.41 24.07 -16.75
CA THR A 399 6.31 24.39 -17.66
C THR A 399 5.80 23.12 -18.32
N LEU A 400 4.50 22.87 -18.24
CA LEU A 400 3.86 21.79 -18.98
C LEU A 400 3.71 22.18 -20.45
N ILE A 401 4.12 21.29 -21.34
CA ILE A 401 4.04 21.48 -22.78
C ILE A 401 3.24 20.34 -23.42
N HIS A 402 2.59 20.64 -24.53
CA HIS A 402 1.79 19.69 -25.32
C HIS A 402 2.45 19.37 -26.66
N THR A 403 1.87 18.41 -27.39
CA THR A 403 2.38 17.87 -28.66
C THR A 403 2.76 18.96 -29.67
N PRO A 404 2.00 20.05 -29.90
CA PRO A 404 2.40 21.09 -30.85
C PRO A 404 3.73 21.77 -30.48
N GLU A 405 3.92 22.09 -29.21
CA GLU A 405 5.14 22.74 -28.71
C GLU A 405 6.31 21.76 -28.66
N ALA A 406 6.07 20.54 -28.15
CA ALA A 406 7.09 19.49 -28.12
C ALA A 406 7.60 19.14 -29.54
N LYS A 407 6.70 19.11 -30.53
CA LYS A 407 7.02 18.94 -31.95
C LYS A 407 7.88 20.08 -32.49
N ALA A 408 7.54 21.33 -32.17
CA ALA A 408 8.33 22.48 -32.60
C ALA A 408 9.74 22.47 -32.00
N LEU A 409 9.85 22.16 -30.70
CA LEU A 409 11.14 22.02 -30.01
C LEU A 409 11.99 20.91 -30.64
N PHE A 410 11.39 19.76 -30.93
CA PHE A 410 12.06 18.65 -31.60
C PHE A 410 12.53 19.00 -33.01
N ALA A 411 11.68 19.63 -33.82
CA ALA A 411 12.04 20.05 -35.17
C ALA A 411 13.17 21.11 -35.17
N SER A 412 13.14 22.03 -34.21
CA SER A 412 14.15 23.08 -34.07
C SER A 412 15.55 22.54 -33.71
N ALA A 413 15.65 21.32 -33.18
CA ALA A 413 16.92 20.71 -32.83
C ALA A 413 17.84 20.52 -34.06
N SER A 414 17.27 20.34 -35.24
CA SER A 414 18.03 20.19 -36.49
C SER A 414 18.71 21.49 -36.95
N THR A 415 18.12 22.64 -36.61
CA THR A 415 18.59 23.97 -37.02
C THR A 415 19.46 24.67 -35.97
N GLN A 416 19.57 24.11 -34.76
CA GLN A 416 20.36 24.68 -33.66
C GLN A 416 21.74 24.03 -33.53
N PRO A 417 22.77 24.78 -33.07
CA PRO A 417 24.07 24.20 -32.73
C PRO A 417 23.92 23.17 -31.61
N ALA A 418 24.74 22.11 -31.62
CA ALA A 418 24.59 20.94 -30.75
C ALA A 418 24.47 21.26 -29.24
N GLN A 419 25.12 22.34 -28.82
CA GLN A 419 25.14 22.82 -27.42
C GLN A 419 23.86 23.57 -27.01
N ALA A 420 23.00 23.97 -27.96
CA ALA A 420 21.74 24.67 -27.71
C ALA A 420 20.50 23.80 -27.96
N ARG A 421 20.64 22.64 -28.63
CA ARG A 421 19.53 21.75 -28.99
C ARG A 421 18.73 21.33 -27.75
N PRO A 422 17.39 21.27 -27.80
CA PRO A 422 16.62 20.65 -26.72
C PRO A 422 17.08 19.21 -26.46
N LEU A 423 17.14 18.80 -25.19
CA LEU A 423 17.46 17.43 -24.77
C LEU A 423 16.20 16.80 -24.21
N PHE A 424 15.71 15.76 -24.89
CA PHE A 424 14.59 14.96 -24.41
C PHE A 424 15.11 13.93 -23.40
N LEU A 425 14.43 13.85 -22.26
CA LEU A 425 14.79 13.02 -21.13
C LEU A 425 13.63 12.13 -20.75
N ASP A 426 13.87 10.82 -20.80
CA ASP A 426 12.91 9.81 -20.37
C ASP A 426 13.16 9.47 -18.90
N VAL A 427 12.15 9.70 -18.05
CA VAL A 427 12.27 9.51 -16.60
C VAL A 427 11.76 8.15 -16.11
N ARG A 428 11.39 7.24 -17.02
CA ARG A 428 10.96 5.87 -16.71
C ARG A 428 12.11 4.95 -16.31
N PRO A 429 11.81 3.79 -15.69
CA PRO A 429 12.78 2.71 -15.49
C PRO A 429 13.49 2.31 -16.79
N ALA A 430 14.78 1.96 -16.69
CA ALA A 430 15.62 1.63 -17.84
C ALA A 430 15.08 0.49 -18.71
N ALA A 431 14.37 -0.48 -18.10
CA ALA A 431 13.74 -1.58 -18.81
C ALA A 431 12.66 -1.09 -19.79
N GLU A 432 11.91 -0.04 -19.44
CA GLU A 432 10.85 0.51 -20.29
C GLU A 432 11.40 1.42 -21.39
N PHE A 433 12.44 2.19 -21.08
CA PHE A 433 13.18 2.96 -22.09
C PHE A 433 13.78 2.07 -23.19
N ALA A 434 14.28 0.89 -22.82
CA ALA A 434 14.86 -0.06 -23.77
C ALA A 434 13.84 -0.62 -24.78
N VAL A 435 12.56 -0.61 -24.45
CA VAL A 435 11.48 -1.08 -25.33
C VAL A 435 11.19 -0.07 -26.44
N GLU A 436 10.87 1.16 -26.05
CA GLU A 436 10.52 2.26 -26.96
C GLU A 436 10.79 3.61 -26.30
N HIS A 437 11.30 4.58 -27.04
CA HIS A 437 11.55 5.95 -26.55
C HIS A 437 11.57 6.96 -27.71
N ILE A 438 11.40 8.26 -27.41
CA ILE A 438 11.55 9.32 -28.42
C ILE A 438 12.97 9.25 -29.00
N ALA A 439 13.08 9.31 -30.32
CA ALA A 439 14.37 9.21 -31.00
C ALA A 439 15.37 10.26 -30.49
N GLY A 440 16.59 9.83 -30.11
CA GLY A 440 17.62 10.69 -29.56
C GLY A 440 17.40 11.15 -28.11
N ALA A 441 16.40 10.61 -27.39
CA ALA A 441 16.20 10.88 -25.97
C ALA A 441 17.23 10.14 -25.10
N ARG A 442 17.55 10.72 -23.93
CA ARG A 442 18.41 10.10 -22.92
C ARG A 442 17.57 9.60 -21.74
N ASN A 443 17.81 8.39 -21.26
CA ASN A 443 17.16 7.88 -20.06
C ASN A 443 17.83 8.40 -18.79
N LEU A 444 17.01 8.90 -17.86
CA LEU A 444 17.42 9.21 -16.49
C LEU A 444 16.24 8.92 -15.55
N PRO A 445 16.14 7.68 -15.05
CA PRO A 445 15.03 7.24 -14.20
C PRO A 445 14.84 8.14 -12.97
N LEU A 446 13.58 8.35 -12.56
CA LEU A 446 13.24 9.23 -11.44
C LEU A 446 13.97 8.87 -10.13
N ASP A 447 14.10 7.58 -9.81
CA ASP A 447 14.80 7.05 -8.63
C ASP A 447 16.32 7.31 -8.63
N LYS A 448 16.86 7.71 -9.79
CA LYS A 448 18.27 8.06 -9.97
C LYS A 448 18.49 9.55 -10.17
N MET A 449 17.44 10.33 -10.41
CA MET A 449 17.55 11.74 -10.76
C MET A 449 18.17 12.58 -9.63
N GLU A 450 17.88 12.30 -8.36
CA GLU A 450 18.51 12.98 -7.21
C GLU A 450 20.03 12.76 -7.12
N ARG A 451 20.54 11.62 -7.60
CA ARG A 451 21.97 11.28 -7.54
C ARG A 451 22.74 11.64 -8.81
N GLN A 452 22.04 11.92 -9.90
CA GLN A 452 22.63 12.07 -11.23
C GLN A 452 22.22 13.36 -11.96
N TRP A 453 21.49 14.28 -11.32
CA TRP A 453 21.10 15.57 -11.92
C TRP A 453 22.30 16.37 -12.43
N ASN A 454 23.46 16.25 -11.78
CA ASN A 454 24.70 16.94 -12.13
C ASN A 454 25.29 16.49 -13.48
N THR A 455 24.81 15.38 -14.03
CA THR A 455 25.18 14.88 -15.37
C THR A 455 24.37 15.53 -16.51
N LEU A 456 23.39 16.38 -16.17
CA LEU A 456 22.56 17.09 -17.14
C LEU A 456 23.19 18.44 -17.52
N PRO A 457 23.19 18.81 -18.81
CA PRO A 457 23.74 20.08 -19.26
C PRO A 457 22.88 21.25 -18.78
N LYS A 458 23.48 22.20 -18.06
CA LYS A 458 22.80 23.42 -17.56
C LYS A 458 22.59 24.50 -18.62
N ASN A 459 23.14 24.33 -19.83
CA ASN A 459 23.06 25.29 -20.94
C ASN A 459 22.07 24.86 -22.04
N ARG A 460 21.25 23.84 -21.81
CA ARG A 460 20.31 23.29 -22.78
C ARG A 460 18.89 23.28 -22.22
N LEU A 461 17.91 23.45 -23.10
CA LEU A 461 16.51 23.18 -22.77
C LEU A 461 16.33 21.67 -22.53
N LEU A 462 15.77 21.31 -21.39
CA LEU A 462 15.48 19.94 -20.98
C LEU A 462 13.97 19.70 -21.13
N VAL A 463 13.61 18.67 -21.89
CA VAL A 463 12.22 18.25 -22.07
C VAL A 463 12.04 16.88 -21.41
N LEU A 464 11.46 16.88 -20.22
CA LEU A 464 11.15 15.69 -19.43
C LEU A 464 9.88 15.06 -19.95
N TYR A 465 9.87 13.74 -20.13
CA TYR A 465 8.66 13.01 -20.47
C TYR A 465 8.66 11.63 -19.82
N GLU A 466 7.46 11.09 -19.66
CA GLU A 466 7.20 9.72 -19.26
C GLU A 466 6.33 9.08 -20.35
N SER A 467 6.51 7.78 -20.58
CA SER A 467 5.55 7.04 -21.40
C SER A 467 4.52 6.36 -20.50
N GLY A 468 3.27 6.79 -20.61
CA GLY A 468 2.13 5.96 -20.28
C GLY A 468 1.24 5.90 -21.52
N ARG A 469 0.69 4.72 -21.83
CA ARG A 469 -0.39 4.60 -22.85
C ARG A 469 -1.78 4.85 -22.24
N LYS A 470 -1.85 5.26 -20.95
CA LYS A 470 -3.08 5.47 -20.19
C LYS A 470 -3.19 6.92 -19.70
N PRO A 471 -4.37 7.58 -19.80
CA PRO A 471 -4.58 8.91 -19.25
C PRO A 471 -4.57 8.89 -17.72
N GLY A 472 -3.69 9.67 -17.10
CA GLY A 472 -3.56 9.79 -15.63
C GLY A 472 -2.14 9.55 -15.13
N ASP A 473 -1.36 8.74 -15.85
CA ASP A 473 -0.03 8.30 -15.40
C ASP A 473 1.11 9.25 -15.81
N ILE A 474 0.87 10.04 -16.86
CA ILE A 474 1.91 10.59 -17.74
C ILE A 474 2.55 11.88 -17.17
N CYS A 475 2.05 12.39 -16.05
CA CYS A 475 2.37 13.73 -15.57
C CYS A 475 2.99 13.75 -14.16
N ALA A 476 2.97 12.64 -13.42
CA ALA A 476 3.47 12.61 -12.05
C ALA A 476 5.00 12.53 -11.98
N ALA A 477 5.63 11.57 -12.69
CA ALA A 477 7.09 11.43 -12.64
C ALA A 477 7.80 12.58 -13.36
N GLY A 478 7.26 13.05 -14.50
CA GLY A 478 7.78 14.21 -15.21
C GLY A 478 7.76 15.49 -14.35
N ARG A 479 6.69 15.73 -13.58
CA ARG A 479 6.62 16.86 -12.64
C ARG A 479 7.55 16.68 -11.44
N ALA A 480 7.66 15.48 -10.89
CA ALA A 480 8.61 15.18 -9.82
C ALA A 480 10.07 15.41 -10.26
N ALA A 481 10.44 14.90 -11.44
CA ALA A 481 11.72 15.14 -12.08
C ALA A 481 11.97 16.64 -12.31
N GLY A 482 10.97 17.37 -12.81
CA GLY A 482 11.04 18.81 -13.01
C GLY A 482 11.37 19.56 -11.72
N ARG A 483 10.73 19.17 -10.60
CA ARG A 483 11.00 19.76 -9.28
C ARG A 483 12.41 19.47 -8.77
N ILE A 484 12.91 18.24 -8.97
CA ILE A 484 14.30 17.90 -8.61
C ILE A 484 15.28 18.81 -9.35
N LEU A 485 15.08 19.05 -10.66
CA LEU A 485 15.96 19.92 -11.43
C LEU A 485 15.86 21.39 -11.00
N LEU A 486 14.65 21.89 -10.76
CA LEU A 486 14.46 23.26 -10.28
C LEU A 486 15.08 23.48 -8.89
N ALA A 487 15.09 22.44 -8.03
CA ALA A 487 15.79 22.46 -6.74
C ALA A 487 17.33 22.50 -6.88
N HIS A 488 17.89 22.03 -7.99
CA HIS A 488 19.33 21.99 -8.26
C HIS A 488 19.82 23.09 -9.22
N SER A 489 19.14 24.25 -9.17
CA SER A 489 19.51 25.48 -9.88
C SER A 489 19.38 25.41 -11.41
N PHE A 490 18.50 24.56 -11.93
CA PHE A 490 18.00 24.70 -13.31
C PHE A 490 16.90 25.77 -13.31
N SER A 491 16.80 26.58 -14.37
CA SER A 491 15.79 27.63 -14.45
C SER A 491 14.45 27.13 -15.03
N ARG A 492 13.35 27.86 -14.78
CA ARG A 492 12.00 27.45 -15.22
C ARG A 492 11.82 27.50 -16.75
N ASP A 493 12.58 28.34 -17.43
CA ASP A 493 12.65 28.40 -18.90
C ASP A 493 13.44 27.23 -19.49
N GLN A 494 14.37 26.63 -18.71
CA GLN A 494 15.19 25.50 -19.14
C GLN A 494 14.54 24.13 -18.92
N VAL A 495 13.52 24.00 -18.06
CA VAL A 495 12.91 22.70 -17.76
C VAL A 495 11.43 22.69 -18.18
N LYS A 496 11.12 21.82 -19.13
CA LYS A 496 9.77 21.60 -19.67
C LYS A 496 9.34 20.16 -19.41
N VAL A 497 8.06 19.94 -19.18
CA VAL A 497 7.48 18.61 -18.98
C VAL A 497 6.47 18.36 -20.10
N PHE A 498 6.77 17.40 -20.97
CA PHE A 498 5.87 16.95 -22.02
C PHE A 498 4.92 15.88 -21.47
N GLN A 499 3.64 16.26 -21.31
CA GLN A 499 2.67 15.50 -20.51
C GLN A 499 1.81 14.49 -21.30
N GLU A 500 1.97 14.41 -22.62
CA GLU A 500 1.15 13.53 -23.48
C GLU A 500 1.88 12.24 -23.90
N GLY A 501 3.17 12.12 -23.57
CA GLY A 501 3.97 10.89 -23.69
C GLY A 501 4.16 10.36 -25.11
N LEU A 502 4.72 9.14 -25.24
CA LEU A 502 5.03 8.52 -26.53
C LEU A 502 3.80 8.28 -27.42
N ALA A 503 2.63 7.96 -26.85
CA ALA A 503 1.44 7.66 -27.64
C ALA A 503 0.96 8.88 -28.46
N ALA A 504 0.98 10.07 -27.86
CA ALA A 504 0.67 11.31 -28.58
C ALA A 504 1.77 11.70 -29.57
N TRP A 505 3.03 11.42 -29.22
CA TRP A 505 4.20 11.62 -30.08
C TRP A 505 4.10 10.82 -31.39
N GLU A 506 3.79 9.53 -31.29
CA GLU A 506 3.59 8.64 -32.44
C GLU A 506 2.38 9.05 -33.27
N LYS A 507 1.25 9.39 -32.61
CA LYS A 507 0.04 9.89 -33.30
C LYS A 507 0.32 11.18 -34.09
N ALA A 508 1.30 11.98 -33.67
CA ALA A 508 1.74 13.18 -34.37
C ALA A 508 2.74 12.92 -35.51
N GLY A 509 3.08 11.65 -35.78
CA GLY A 509 3.97 11.20 -36.84
C GLY A 509 5.46 11.46 -36.55
N LEU A 510 5.84 11.56 -35.28
CA LEU A 510 7.23 11.85 -34.87
C LEU A 510 8.03 10.56 -34.61
N PRO A 511 9.37 10.60 -34.79
CA PRO A 511 10.20 9.40 -34.74
C PRO A 511 10.37 8.84 -33.31
N VAL A 512 10.41 7.51 -33.22
CA VAL A 512 10.61 6.70 -32.01
C VAL A 512 11.71 5.68 -32.28
N GLU A 513 12.60 5.48 -31.32
CA GLU A 513 13.69 4.51 -31.32
C GLU A 513 13.37 3.36 -30.34
N GLY A 514 13.79 2.13 -30.67
CA GLY A 514 13.50 0.92 -29.87
C GLY A 514 13.28 -0.33 -30.73
N HIS A 515 13.39 -1.51 -30.13
CA HIS A 515 13.17 -2.78 -30.84
C HIS A 515 11.68 -2.99 -31.14
N ARG A 516 11.25 -2.45 -32.28
CA ARG A 516 10.00 -2.84 -32.92
C ARG A 516 10.14 -4.29 -33.39
N GLN A 517 9.88 -5.27 -32.52
CA GLN A 517 9.49 -6.59 -33.01
C GLN A 517 8.11 -6.43 -33.66
N ALA A 518 8.18 -6.28 -34.97
CA ALA A 518 7.18 -6.63 -35.99
C ALA A 518 5.73 -6.80 -35.51
N SER A 519 4.89 -5.84 -35.89
CA SER A 519 3.62 -6.17 -36.52
C SER A 519 3.21 -5.03 -37.45
N LEU A 520 3.64 -5.17 -38.71
CA LEU A 520 2.88 -4.70 -39.85
C LEU A 520 1.83 -5.76 -40.14
N ARG A 521 0.55 -5.43 -39.97
CA ARG A 521 -0.55 -5.71 -40.91
C ARG A 521 -1.87 -5.16 -40.39
#